data_AF-A0A943TMN8-F1
#
_entry.id   AF-A0A943TMN8-F1
#
_cell.length_a   1.000
_cell.length_b   1.000
_cell.length_c   1.000
_cell.angle_alpha   90.00
_cell.angle_beta   90.00
_cell.angle_gamma   90.00
#
_symmetry.space_group_name_H-M   'P 1'
#
loop_
_entity.id
_entity.type
_entity.pdbx_description
1 polymer ?
#
loop_
_entity_poly.entity_id
_entity_poly.type
_entity_poly.pdbx_seq_one_letter_code
_entity_poly.pdbx_strand_id
1 'polypeptide(L)' 'MGQLVEVALEIDVALKEQAEKVFAENGLTLEQATILFFEETVRLGKLPFELDEDLKQYIAEQPDTPASDSAGSVRA' A
#
# COMPACT_ATOMS: atom_id res chain seq x y z
N MET A 1 -22.50 -0.99 -5.83
CA MET A 1 -21.10 -0.52 -5.84
C MET A 1 -20.83 0.07 -4.48
N GLY A 2 -19.75 -0.31 -3.82
CA GLY A 2 -19.41 0.18 -2.49
C GLY A 2 -19.04 1.67 -2.51
N GLN A 3 -18.90 2.27 -1.33
CA GLN A 3 -18.38 3.61 -1.18
C GLN A 3 -16.88 3.62 -1.56
N LEU A 4 -16.48 4.50 -2.47
CA LEU A 4 -15.08 4.74 -2.79
C LEU A 4 -14.49 5.73 -1.77
N VAL A 5 -13.21 5.55 -1.45
CA VAL A 5 -12.45 6.41 -0.55
C VAL A 5 -11.14 6.82 -1.23
N GLU A 6 -10.67 8.03 -0.96
CA GLU A 6 -9.38 8.52 -1.44
C GLU A 6 -8.27 8.13 -0.47
N VAL A 7 -7.15 7.65 -0.99
CA VAL A 7 -5.95 7.29 -0.22
C VAL A 7 -4.80 8.16 -0.70
N ALA A 8 -4.27 9.01 0.18
CA ALA A 8 -3.06 9.79 -0.06
C ALA A 8 -1.86 9.09 0.57
N LEU A 9 -0.78 8.92 -0.19
CA LEU A 9 0.46 8.27 0.24
C LEU A 9 1.63 9.24 0.02
N GLU A 10 2.51 9.35 1.01
CA GLU A 10 3.80 10.00 0.86
C GLU A 10 4.85 8.94 0.56
N ILE A 11 5.51 9.05 -0.59
CA ILE A 11 6.55 8.12 -1.04
C ILE A 11 7.70 8.89 -1.69
N ASP A 12 8.89 8.31 -1.67
CA ASP A 12 10.04 8.84 -2.39
C ASP A 12 9.74 8.92 -3.90
N VAL A 13 10.14 10.03 -4.53
CA VAL A 13 9.87 10.29 -5.95
C VAL A 13 10.57 9.27 -6.85
N ALA A 14 11.80 8.88 -6.55
CA ALA A 14 12.53 7.93 -7.35
C ALA A 14 11.95 6.52 -7.19
N LEU A 15 11.43 6.18 -6.01
CA LEU A 15 10.69 4.94 -5.80
C LEU A 15 9.40 4.91 -6.63
N LYS A 16 8.62 6.00 -6.61
CA LYS A 16 7.40 6.13 -7.39
C LYS A 16 7.65 5.90 -8.88
N GLU A 17 8.62 6.61 -9.45
CA GLU A 17 8.93 6.53 -10.88
C GLU A 17 9.40 5.13 -11.30
N GLN A 18 10.20 4.48 -10.46
CA GLN A 18 10.63 3.09 -10.70
C GLN A 18 9.46 2.11 -10.66
N ALA A 19 8.57 2.24 -9.66
CA ALA A 19 7.40 1.40 -9.53
C ALA A 19 6.45 1.58 -10.74
N GLU A 20 6.18 2.81 -11.15
CA GLU A 20 5.34 3.12 -12.32
C GLU A 20 5.87 2.48 -13.60
N LYS A 21 7.19 2.46 -13.80
CA LYS A 21 7.81 1.76 -14.94
C LYS A 21 7.50 0.26 -14.92
N VAL A 22 7.69 -0.40 -13.77
CA VAL A 22 7.42 -1.84 -13.61
C VAL A 22 5.94 -2.14 -13.82
N PHE A 23 5.03 -1.31 -13.31
CA PHE A 23 3.60 -1.48 -13.49
C PHE A 23 3.18 -1.28 -14.96
N ALA A 24 3.75 -0.29 -15.64
CA ALA A 24 3.48 -0.04 -17.04
C ALA A 24 3.91 -1.21 -17.95
N GLU A 25 5.02 -1.88 -17.63
CA GLU A 25 5.45 -3.11 -18.33
C GLU A 25 4.40 -4.24 -18.22
N ASN A 26 3.56 -4.21 -17.19
CA ASN A 26 2.44 -5.13 -16.97
C ASN A 26 1.08 -4.56 -17.40
N GLY A 27 1.05 -3.39 -18.05
CA GLY A 27 -0.18 -2.73 -18.49
C GLY A 27 -1.03 -2.15 -17.34
N LEU A 28 -0.41 -1.86 -16.20
CA LEU A 28 -1.07 -1.33 -15.00
C LEU A 28 -0.64 0.10 -14.70
N THR A 29 -1.59 0.90 -14.20
CA THR A 29 -1.27 2.17 -13.53
C THR A 29 -0.84 1.93 -12.08
N LEU A 30 -0.23 2.95 -11.45
CA LEU A 30 0.08 2.92 -10.02
C LEU A 30 -1.16 2.63 -9.17
N GLU A 31 -2.29 3.25 -9.50
CA GLU A 31 -3.57 3.03 -8.81
C GLU A 31 -4.04 1.58 -8.93
N GLN A 32 -4.04 1.02 -10.15
CA GLN A 32 -4.46 -0.37 -10.39
C GLN A 32 -3.56 -1.36 -9.63
N ALA A 33 -2.24 -1.16 -9.67
CA ALA A 33 -1.31 -1.99 -8.94
C ALA A 33 -1.51 -1.89 -7.42
N THR A 34 -1.79 -0.69 -6.90
CA THR A 34 -2.07 -0.46 -5.47
C THR A 34 -3.38 -1.13 -5.04
N ILE A 35 -4.42 -1.08 -5.87
CA ILE A 35 -5.68 -1.79 -5.62
C ILE A 35 -5.43 -3.31 -5.57
N LEU A 36 -4.69 -3.86 -6.53
CA LEU A 36 -4.34 -5.28 -6.55
C LEU A 36 -3.55 -5.70 -5.30
N PHE A 37 -2.65 -4.85 -4.82
CA PHE A 37 -1.93 -5.07 -3.57
C PHE A 37 -2.89 -5.19 -2.38
N PHE A 38 -3.91 -4.32 -2.27
CA PHE A 38 -4.91 -4.41 -1.21
C PHE A 38 -5.80 -5.65 -1.35
N GLU A 39 -6.28 -5.96 -2.56
CA GLU A 39 -7.09 -7.15 -2.82
C GLU A 39 -6.35 -8.43 -2.42
N GLU A 40 -5.08 -8.54 -2.81
CA GLU A 40 -4.25 -9.70 -2.51
C GLU A 40 -3.92 -9.81 -1.02
N THR A 41 -3.62 -8.68 -0.36
CA THR A 41 -3.39 -8.64 1.10
C THR A 41 -4.61 -9.17 1.85
N VAL A 42 -5.81 -8.74 1.46
CA VAL A 42 -7.08 -9.21 2.05
C VAL A 42 -7.30 -10.69 1.74
N ARG A 43 -7.03 -11.13 0.50
CA ARG A 43 -7.20 -12.52 0.08
C ARG A 43 -6.29 -13.48 0.86
N LEU A 44 -5.06 -13.07 1.16
CA LEU A 44 -4.07 -13.88 1.87
C LEU A 44 -4.15 -13.75 3.40
N GLY A 45 -4.73 -12.67 3.93
CA GLY A 45 -4.68 -12.33 5.35
C GLY A 45 -3.27 -11.95 5.84
N LYS A 46 -2.38 -11.56 4.92
CA LYS A 46 -0.99 -11.16 5.17
C LYS A 46 -0.45 -10.35 3.99
N LEU A 47 0.70 -9.70 4.16
CA LEU A 47 1.35 -8.99 3.05
C LEU A 47 1.69 -9.97 1.90
N PRO A 48 1.52 -9.55 0.63
CA PRO A 48 1.81 -10.35 -0.56
C PRO A 48 3.30 -10.37 -0.91
N PHE A 49 4.17 -10.21 0.09
CA PHE A 49 5.62 -10.32 0.00
C PHE A 49 6.18 -10.75 1.35
N GLU A 50 7.40 -11.25 1.36
CA GLU A 50 8.09 -11.61 2.60
C GLU A 50 8.61 -10.37 3.30
N LEU A 51 8.43 -10.32 4.62
CA LEU A 51 9.04 -9.28 5.46
C LEU A 51 10.45 -9.71 5.83
N ASP A 52 11.44 -9.20 5.10
CA ASP A 52 12.84 -9.32 5.48
C ASP A 52 13.19 -8.38 6.66
N GLU A 53 14.45 -8.42 7.11
CA GLU A 53 14.89 -7.63 8.26
C GLU A 53 14.86 -6.11 7.99
N ASP A 54 15.12 -5.69 6.75
CA ASP A 54 15.09 -4.26 6.37
C ASP A 54 13.66 -3.72 6.43
N LEU A 55 12.67 -4.49 5.94
CA LEU A 55 11.25 -4.14 6.02
C LEU A 55 10.73 -4.17 7.46
N LYS A 56 11.18 -5.11 8.29
CA LYS A 56 10.84 -5.13 9.72
C LYS A 56 11.40 -3.91 10.44
N GLN A 57 12.63 -3.52 10.12
CA GLN A 57 13.27 -2.33 10.67
C GLN A 57 12.50 -1.07 10.25
N TYR A 58 12.13 -0.96 8.97
CA TYR A 58 11.30 0.15 8.47
C TYR A 58 10.00 0.30 9.24
N ILE A 59 9.29 -0.80 9.53
CA ILE A 59 8.06 -0.80 10.33
C ILE A 59 8.33 -0.33 11.76
N ALA A 60 9.41 -0.79 12.39
CA ALA A 60 9.77 -0.43 13.76
C ALA A 60 10.19 1.04 13.91
N GLU A 61 10.70 1.66 12.84
CA GLU A 61 11.10 3.07 12.80
C GLU A 61 9.93 4.02 12.52
N GLN A 62 8.79 3.52 12.06
CA GLN A 62 7.62 4.37 11.86
C GLN A 62 7.09 4.85 13.22
N PRO A 63 6.82 6.16 13.38
CA PRO A 63 6.31 6.67 14.65
C PRO A 63 4.91 6.11 14.91
N ASP A 64 4.59 5.79 16.17
CA ASP A 64 3.27 5.34 16.65
C ASP A 64 2.12 6.35 16.42
N THR A 65 2.37 7.45 15.69
CA THR A 65 1.34 8.39 15.29
C THR A 65 0.28 7.62 14.50
N PRO A 66 -0.98 7.59 14.97
CA PRO A 66 -2.06 7.04 14.18
C PRO A 66 -2.05 7.75 12.83
N ALA A 67 -2.18 7.00 11.73
CA ALA A 67 -2.46 7.59 10.43
C ALA A 67 -3.73 8.44 10.58
N SER A 68 -3.53 9.76 10.74
CA SER A 68 -4.52 10.83 10.92
C SER A 68 -5.96 10.38 10.68
N ASP A 69 -6.69 9.98 11.74
CA ASP A 69 -8.17 9.81 11.87
C ASP A 69 -9.04 9.52 10.61
N SER A 70 -8.46 8.92 9.56
CA SER A 70 -9.10 8.73 8.25
C SER A 70 -9.24 7.25 7.90
N ALA A 71 -8.72 6.36 8.74
CA ALA A 71 -9.12 4.97 8.75
C ALA A 71 -10.56 4.90 9.26
N GLY A 72 -11.52 5.09 8.36
CA GLY A 72 -12.92 4.87 8.61
C GLY A 72 -13.11 3.55 9.35
N SER A 73 -13.68 3.62 10.55
CA SER A 73 -14.01 2.48 11.38
C SER A 73 -14.87 1.50 10.58
N VAL A 74 -14.26 0.45 10.03
CA VAL A 74 -14.99 -0.67 9.46
C VAL A 74 -15.45 -1.50 10.64
N ARG A 75 -16.68 -1.23 11.11
CA ARG A 75 -17.35 -2.08 12.10
C ARG A 75 -17.70 -3.41 11.42
N ALA A 76 -17.32 -4.50 12.06
CA ALA A 76 -17.72 -5.86 11.71
C ALA A 76 -19.23 -6.07 11.88
#